data_AF-A0A6L7QD26-F1
#
_entry.id   AF-A0A6L7QD26-F1
#
_cell.length_a   1.000
_cell.length_b   1.000
_cell.length_c   1.000
_cell.angle_alpha   90.00
_cell.angle_beta   90.00
_cell.angle_gamma   90.00
#
_symmetry.space_group_name_H-M   'P 1'
#
loop_
_entity.id
_entity.type
_entity.pdbx_description
1 polymer ?
#
loop_
_entity_poly.entity_id
_entity_poly.type
_entity_poly.pdbx_seq_one_letter_code
_entity_poly.pdbx_strand_id
1 'polypeptide(L)'
;MDPIAELAEFDRETVAQAKAVEQRIQAEGFAAGHTIRDVRVFRVLMPWVGTKRWDGSAESFTFAEFETDKGLVGIAEGANADAEELKGKVLGKNPFDPSIRADMGLAYWDLSGKIANRPLGQYLHELFALETPLAERVPMSAYTWYSFPDLNGENAVTFESYPSYVQEIVRTHGFHNIKLSMCDFEPQRYVELIRNIRAAVGEDVDIRVDPHASWGEAQALRFMREVEDCHLEWIEEPVGGRFAHIFRAGHRLRLLSTIPISSHAWLPPLVPHPSPKGRYGDDALDAELDLDALRRWQPADISAPDAYAGPLALKRYYDAARFLGMGIGMHSAYELGPATAIRLHIAAFTFPYEMPYHIVWGRDRAFPPFSAHAINAHYNQWADDVICGGKMAYDQGFLAVPKEPGLGIELDPERLRHYAFSEEKAAAHTRHIEQIRATHLDALGWQVERSGWRRYREH
;
A
#
# COMPACT_ATOMS: atom_id res chain seq x y z
N MET A 1 -32.79 -9.94 13.36
CA MET A 1 -31.57 -9.19 13.67
C MET A 1 -31.20 -8.40 12.42
N ASP A 2 -30.90 -7.10 12.54
CA ASP A 2 -30.51 -6.25 11.40
C ASP A 2 -28.97 -6.28 11.31
N PRO A 3 -28.37 -6.98 10.31
CA PRO A 3 -26.92 -7.14 10.23
C PRO A 3 -26.17 -5.80 10.15
N ILE A 4 -26.82 -4.74 9.66
CA ILE A 4 -26.24 -3.40 9.59
C ILE A 4 -26.18 -2.76 10.99
N ALA A 5 -27.17 -3.01 11.84
CA ALA A 5 -27.17 -2.53 13.22
C ALA A 5 -26.10 -3.23 14.05
N GLU A 6 -25.91 -4.54 13.86
CA GLU A 6 -24.84 -5.31 14.51
C GLU A 6 -23.46 -4.83 14.08
N LEU A 7 -23.25 -4.60 12.77
CA LEU A 7 -22.00 -4.01 12.27
C LEU A 7 -21.74 -2.64 12.90
N ALA A 8 -22.77 -1.79 13.01
CA ALA A 8 -22.63 -0.47 13.60
C ALA A 8 -22.24 -0.55 15.09
N GLU A 9 -22.75 -1.54 15.82
CA GLU A 9 -22.37 -1.80 17.21
C GLU A 9 -20.95 -2.32 17.32
N PHE A 10 -20.60 -3.34 16.53
CA PHE A 10 -19.25 -3.89 16.45
C PHE A 10 -18.20 -2.83 16.09
N ASP A 11 -18.49 -1.96 15.13
CA ASP A 11 -17.60 -0.88 14.72
C ASP A 11 -17.42 0.16 15.86
N ARG A 12 -18.49 0.52 16.57
CA ARG A 12 -18.39 1.42 17.74
C ARG A 12 -17.50 0.82 18.84
N GLU A 13 -17.65 -0.47 19.13
CA GLU A 13 -16.81 -1.17 20.10
C GLU A 13 -15.34 -1.22 19.66
N THR A 14 -15.11 -1.54 18.39
CA THR A 14 -13.77 -1.55 17.77
C THR A 14 -13.10 -0.19 17.86
N VAL A 15 -13.82 0.90 17.53
CA VAL A 15 -13.31 2.27 17.66
C VAL A 15 -13.04 2.63 19.11
N ALA A 16 -13.92 2.26 20.04
CA ALA A 16 -13.71 2.52 21.47
C ALA A 16 -12.45 1.82 21.99
N GLN A 17 -12.22 0.55 21.60
CA GLN A 17 -11.01 -0.19 21.95
C GLN A 17 -9.76 0.47 21.36
N ALA A 18 -9.78 0.85 20.08
CA ALA A 18 -8.68 1.53 19.42
C ALA A 18 -8.34 2.88 20.08
N LYS A 19 -9.36 3.68 20.44
CA LYS A 19 -9.17 4.95 21.16
C LYS A 19 -8.64 4.75 22.59
N ALA A 20 -9.05 3.67 23.26
CA ALA A 20 -8.48 3.32 24.56
C ALA A 20 -6.99 2.95 24.43
N VAL A 21 -6.60 2.23 23.38
CA VAL A 21 -5.19 1.95 23.07
C VAL A 21 -4.41 3.23 22.76
N GLU A 22 -4.96 4.13 21.94
CA GLU A 22 -4.34 5.45 21.66
C GLU A 22 -4.12 6.23 22.96
N GLN A 23 -5.12 6.26 23.84
CA GLN A 23 -5.02 6.90 25.16
C GLN A 23 -3.98 6.23 26.05
N ARG A 24 -3.86 4.90 26.06
CA ARG A 24 -2.83 4.18 26.82
C ARG A 24 -1.43 4.52 26.34
N ILE A 25 -1.20 4.57 25.03
CA ILE A 25 0.08 5.01 24.45
C ILE A 25 0.44 6.43 24.91
N GLN A 26 -0.55 7.31 25.02
CA GLN A 26 -0.35 8.69 25.47
C GLN A 26 -0.22 8.82 27.01
N ALA A 27 -0.95 8.02 27.79
CA ALA A 27 -1.14 8.18 29.23
C ALA A 27 -0.26 7.27 30.11
N GLU A 28 0.03 6.04 29.67
CA GLU A 28 0.93 5.12 30.38
C GLU A 28 2.36 5.63 30.25
N GLY A 29 2.77 6.63 31.06
CA GLY A 29 4.12 6.90 31.60
C GLY A 29 5.38 6.90 30.71
N PHE A 30 5.31 6.55 29.43
CA PHE A 30 6.43 6.27 28.54
C PHE A 30 6.65 7.46 27.58
N ALA A 31 5.57 8.12 27.16
CA ALA A 31 5.63 9.44 26.52
C ALA A 31 6.08 10.54 27.51
N ALA A 32 5.79 10.40 28.81
CA ALA A 32 6.04 11.44 29.80
C ALA A 32 7.54 11.69 29.99
N GLY A 33 7.98 12.88 29.58
CA GLY A 33 9.36 13.34 29.77
C GLY A 33 10.31 13.02 28.61
N HIS A 34 9.79 12.79 27.40
CA HIS A 34 10.59 13.01 26.18
C HIS A 34 10.26 14.38 25.60
N THR A 35 11.29 15.07 25.13
CA THR A 35 11.15 16.31 24.36
C THR A 35 11.98 16.21 23.09
N ILE A 36 11.44 16.69 21.97
CA ILE A 36 12.18 16.71 20.71
C ILE A 36 13.28 17.77 20.81
N ARG A 37 14.54 17.33 20.70
CA ARG A 37 15.73 18.19 20.82
C ARG A 37 16.31 18.62 19.48
N ASP A 38 16.16 17.79 18.46
CA ASP A 38 16.65 18.05 17.11
C ASP A 38 15.77 17.36 16.07
N VAL A 39 15.77 17.93 14.85
CA VAL A 39 15.08 17.36 13.70
C VAL A 39 15.97 17.51 12.47
N ARG A 40 16.16 16.40 11.77
CA ARG A 40 16.85 16.36 10.48
C ARG A 40 15.87 15.95 9.39
N VAL A 41 15.86 16.68 8.28
CA VAL A 41 15.02 16.36 7.13
C VAL A 41 15.93 16.04 5.94
N PHE A 42 15.60 14.96 5.24
CA PHE A 42 16.32 14.48 4.08
C PHE A 42 15.36 14.40 2.92
N ARG A 43 15.79 14.87 1.75
CA ARG A 43 15.06 14.65 0.50
C ARG A 43 15.92 13.79 -0.40
N VAL A 44 15.37 12.70 -0.87
CA VAL A 44 16.04 11.79 -1.79
C VAL A 44 15.27 11.69 -3.11
N LEU A 45 15.98 11.29 -4.14
CA LEU A 45 15.44 10.91 -5.43
C LEU A 45 15.80 9.44 -5.66
N MET A 46 14.82 8.54 -5.54
CA MET A 46 15.02 7.10 -5.68
C MET A 46 14.64 6.65 -7.09
N PRO A 47 15.58 6.08 -7.87
CA PRO A 47 15.27 5.55 -9.19
C PRO A 47 14.38 4.31 -9.14
N TRP A 48 13.52 4.19 -10.14
CA TRP A 48 12.86 2.93 -10.48
C TRP A 48 13.83 2.01 -11.23
N VAL A 49 13.57 0.70 -11.16
CA VAL A 49 14.10 -0.26 -12.14
C VAL A 49 13.26 -0.13 -13.40
N GLY A 50 13.86 0.43 -14.46
CA GLY A 50 13.13 0.85 -15.66
C GLY A 50 12.42 2.20 -15.48
N THR A 51 11.54 2.54 -16.42
CA THR A 51 10.82 3.82 -16.44
C THR A 51 9.33 3.59 -16.65
N LYS A 52 8.51 4.02 -15.69
CA LYS A 52 7.05 4.01 -15.81
C LYS A 52 6.57 5.08 -16.78
N ARG A 53 5.49 4.79 -17.49
CA ARG A 53 4.88 5.74 -18.44
C ARG A 53 4.35 7.01 -17.77
N TRP A 54 3.68 6.87 -16.62
CA TRP A 54 3.01 7.98 -15.92
C TRP A 54 3.88 8.60 -14.81
N ASP A 55 4.57 7.76 -14.01
CA ASP A 55 5.42 8.20 -12.89
C ASP A 55 6.84 8.61 -13.31
N GLY A 56 7.33 8.14 -14.47
CA GLY A 56 8.70 8.41 -14.91
C GLY A 56 9.72 7.41 -14.35
N SER A 57 10.97 7.86 -14.21
CA SER A 57 12.15 7.00 -13.96
C SER A 57 12.71 7.10 -12.53
N ALA A 58 12.18 8.01 -11.71
CA ALA A 58 12.51 8.13 -10.30
C ALA A 58 11.41 8.86 -9.52
N GLU A 59 11.34 8.62 -8.22
CA GLU A 59 10.43 9.32 -7.31
C GLU A 59 11.18 10.08 -6.23
N SER A 60 10.61 11.22 -5.80
CA SER A 60 11.16 11.98 -4.68
C SER A 60 10.50 11.57 -3.37
N PHE A 61 11.33 11.22 -2.39
CA PHE A 61 10.90 10.92 -1.03
C PHE A 61 11.48 11.94 -0.06
N THR A 62 10.70 12.25 0.97
CA THR A 62 11.16 13.07 2.09
C THR A 62 11.16 12.23 3.36
N PHE A 63 12.26 12.27 4.10
CA PHE A 63 12.41 11.62 5.39
C PHE A 63 12.66 12.65 6.47
N ALA A 64 12.27 12.33 7.70
CA ALA A 64 12.65 13.10 8.88
C ALA A 64 13.11 12.18 10.00
N GLU A 65 14.11 12.63 10.75
CA GLU A 65 14.56 12.04 12.00
C GLU A 65 14.26 13.02 13.13
N PHE A 66 13.49 12.56 14.12
CA PHE A 66 13.12 13.32 15.31
C PHE A 66 13.92 12.78 16.50
N GLU A 67 14.92 13.53 16.93
CA GLU A 67 15.74 13.13 18.06
C GLU A 67 15.16 13.68 19.37
N THR A 68 15.07 12.83 20.39
CA THR A 68 14.62 13.20 21.73
C THR A 68 15.79 13.54 22.65
N ASP A 69 15.52 14.31 23.70
CA ASP A 69 16.42 14.60 24.83
C ASP A 69 17.02 13.36 25.53
N LYS A 70 16.39 12.19 25.37
CA LYS A 70 16.91 10.90 25.86
C LYS A 70 17.67 10.08 24.82
N GLY A 71 17.96 10.64 23.64
CA GLY A 71 18.77 10.01 22.60
C GLY A 71 18.04 9.01 21.71
N LEU A 72 16.71 8.85 21.84
CA LEU A 72 15.92 8.10 20.87
C LEU A 72 15.67 8.93 19.62
N VAL A 73 15.74 8.28 18.45
CA VAL A 73 15.47 8.88 17.14
C VAL A 73 14.26 8.19 16.52
N GLY A 74 13.21 8.96 16.22
CA GLY A 74 12.04 8.51 15.47
C GLY A 74 12.17 8.82 13.99
N ILE A 75 11.84 7.88 13.11
CA ILE A 75 11.97 8.03 11.66
C ILE A 75 10.59 8.27 11.04
N ALA A 76 10.47 9.24 10.15
CA ALA A 76 9.29 9.45 9.33
C ALA A 76 9.63 9.39 7.84
N GLU A 77 8.76 8.75 7.05
CA GLU A 77 8.71 8.86 5.60
C GLU A 77 7.48 9.68 5.19
N GLY A 78 7.64 10.58 4.22
CA GLY A 78 6.60 11.50 3.77
C GLY A 78 6.46 12.77 4.62
N ALA A 79 7.55 13.27 5.21
CA ALA A 79 7.52 14.54 5.93
C ALA A 79 7.19 15.72 4.97
N ASN A 80 6.19 16.53 5.32
CA ASN A 80 5.58 17.53 4.44
C ASN A 80 6.07 18.97 4.67
N ALA A 81 7.27 19.16 5.25
CA ALA A 81 7.81 20.49 5.56
C ALA A 81 9.32 20.55 5.32
N ASP A 82 9.83 21.75 5.06
CA ASP A 82 11.27 21.98 5.13
C ASP A 82 11.78 21.87 6.58
N ALA A 83 13.09 21.70 6.74
CA ALA A 83 13.70 21.42 8.05
C ALA A 83 13.46 22.54 9.08
N GLU A 84 13.48 23.80 8.66
CA GLU A 84 13.37 24.94 9.58
C GLU A 84 11.92 25.17 10.00
N GLU A 85 10.98 25.01 9.07
CA GLU A 85 9.55 25.01 9.38
C GLU A 85 9.20 23.89 10.37
N LEU A 86 9.67 22.67 10.11
CA LEU A 86 9.39 21.52 10.96
C LEU A 86 9.96 21.72 12.37
N LYS A 87 11.22 22.17 12.47
CA LYS A 87 11.86 22.52 13.75
C LYS A 87 11.04 23.56 14.53
N GLY A 88 10.57 24.62 13.87
CA GLY A 88 9.77 25.66 14.50
C GLY A 88 8.46 25.16 15.11
N LYS A 89 7.91 24.06 14.59
CA LYS A 89 6.66 23.45 15.09
C LYS A 89 6.86 22.47 16.23
N VAL A 90 7.94 21.67 16.20
CA VAL A 90 8.07 20.47 17.03
C VAL A 90 9.14 20.53 18.13
N LEU A 91 10.14 21.40 18.03
CA LEU A 91 11.21 21.45 19.03
C LEU A 91 10.68 21.81 20.43
N GLY A 92 11.22 21.14 21.45
CA GLY A 92 10.83 21.32 22.85
C GLY A 92 9.46 20.71 23.21
N LYS A 93 8.71 20.19 22.23
CA LYS A 93 7.44 19.51 22.48
C LYS A 93 7.64 18.02 22.72
N ASN A 94 6.64 17.44 23.35
CA ASN A 94 6.55 16.00 23.49
C ASN A 94 6.20 15.35 22.14
N PRO A 95 6.83 14.24 21.73
CA PRO A 95 6.50 13.55 20.47
C PRO A 95 5.03 13.11 20.32
N PHE A 96 4.31 12.98 21.43
CA PHE A 96 2.90 12.60 21.47
C PHE A 96 1.95 13.78 21.73
N ASP A 97 2.47 15.02 21.71
CA ASP A 97 1.64 16.23 21.83
C ASP A 97 0.65 16.29 20.65
N PRO A 98 -0.68 16.38 20.91
CA PRO A 98 -1.68 16.42 19.86
C PRO A 98 -1.48 17.54 18.82
N SER A 99 -0.84 18.65 19.20
CA SER A 99 -0.60 19.80 18.32
C SER A 99 0.42 19.53 17.20
N ILE A 100 1.22 18.47 17.32
CA ILE A 100 2.22 18.08 16.30
C ILE A 100 2.00 16.68 15.75
N ARG A 101 0.85 16.06 16.04
CA ARG A 101 0.55 14.68 15.63
C ARG A 101 0.71 14.46 14.12
N ALA A 102 0.30 15.44 13.32
CA ALA A 102 0.43 15.41 11.87
C ALA A 102 1.86 15.58 11.37
N ASP A 103 2.66 16.39 12.07
CA ASP A 103 4.06 16.63 11.73
C ASP A 103 4.93 15.40 12.01
N MET A 104 4.61 14.63 13.05
CA MET A 104 5.33 13.41 13.40
C MET A 104 5.11 12.28 12.39
N GLY A 105 3.94 12.21 11.76
CA GLY A 105 3.59 11.17 10.79
C GLY A 105 3.93 9.76 11.29
N LEU A 106 4.76 9.05 10.53
CA LEU A 106 5.21 7.71 10.87
C LEU A 106 6.07 7.68 12.16
N ALA A 107 6.86 8.72 12.45
CA ALA A 107 7.78 8.75 13.60
C ALA A 107 7.05 8.66 14.94
N TYR A 108 5.77 9.05 14.99
CA TYR A 108 4.90 8.82 16.15
C TYR A 108 4.89 7.34 16.55
N TRP A 109 4.73 6.45 15.56
CA TRP A 109 4.64 5.01 15.76
C TRP A 109 6.01 4.38 16.02
N ASP A 110 7.05 4.84 15.32
CA ASP A 110 8.41 4.39 15.57
C ASP A 110 8.86 4.70 17.01
N LEU A 111 8.64 5.93 17.48
CA LEU A 111 8.93 6.32 18.86
C LEU A 111 8.07 5.57 19.88
N SER A 112 6.80 5.30 19.55
CA SER A 112 5.92 4.51 20.42
C SER A 112 6.53 3.15 20.78
N GLY A 113 6.99 2.39 19.78
CA GLY A 113 7.66 1.10 20.03
C GLY A 113 9.05 1.24 20.65
N LYS A 114 9.86 2.23 20.23
CA LYS A 114 11.21 2.47 20.78
C LYS A 114 11.17 2.78 22.27
N ILE A 115 10.25 3.65 22.68
CA ILE A 115 10.09 4.04 24.09
C ILE A 115 9.56 2.84 24.90
N ALA A 116 8.63 2.06 24.35
CA ALA A 116 8.15 0.82 24.98
C ALA A 116 9.23 -0.30 24.99
N ASN A 117 10.35 -0.11 24.30
CA ASN A 117 11.39 -1.12 24.08
C ASN A 117 10.82 -2.42 23.51
N ARG A 118 9.97 -2.27 22.49
CA ARG A 118 9.26 -3.35 21.81
C ARG A 118 9.19 -3.08 20.30
N PRO A 119 9.26 -4.11 19.44
CA PRO A 119 8.86 -3.97 18.04
C PRO A 119 7.42 -3.49 17.96
N LEU A 120 7.11 -2.58 17.04
CA LEU A 120 5.81 -1.91 16.98
C LEU A 120 4.64 -2.91 16.87
N GLY A 121 4.74 -3.91 15.99
CA GLY A 121 3.71 -4.92 15.82
C GLY A 121 3.47 -5.74 17.10
N GLN A 122 4.55 -6.15 17.78
CA GLN A 122 4.45 -6.83 19.07
C GLN A 122 3.81 -5.93 20.14
N TYR A 123 4.21 -4.67 20.19
CA TYR A 123 3.68 -3.72 21.16
C TYR A 123 2.17 -3.50 20.99
N LEU A 124 1.72 -3.29 19.75
CA LEU A 124 0.30 -3.15 19.44
C LEU A 124 -0.47 -4.44 19.75
N HIS A 125 0.09 -5.60 19.40
CA HIS A 125 -0.48 -6.90 19.74
C HIS A 125 -0.73 -7.06 21.24
N GLU A 126 0.26 -6.72 22.08
CA GLU A 126 0.17 -6.74 23.54
C GLU A 126 -0.87 -5.73 24.08
N LEU A 127 -0.91 -4.51 23.54
CA LEU A 127 -1.86 -3.47 23.97
C LEU A 127 -3.31 -3.84 23.69
N PHE A 128 -3.57 -4.51 22.56
CA PHE A 128 -4.89 -5.03 22.22
C PHE A 128 -5.20 -6.38 22.89
N ALA A 129 -4.23 -6.98 23.60
CA ALA A 129 -4.33 -8.29 24.22
C ALA A 129 -4.83 -9.37 23.25
N LEU A 130 -4.27 -9.39 22.04
CA LEU A 130 -4.69 -10.32 21.00
C LEU A 130 -4.22 -11.75 21.33
N GLU A 131 -5.11 -12.72 21.13
CA GLU A 131 -4.80 -14.14 21.36
C GLU A 131 -4.17 -14.84 20.15
N THR A 132 -4.18 -14.19 18.99
CA THR A 132 -3.64 -14.72 17.72
C THR A 132 -2.11 -14.71 17.75
N PRO A 133 -1.42 -15.65 17.09
CA PRO A 133 0.04 -15.55 16.96
C PRO A 133 0.48 -14.28 16.23
N LEU A 134 1.62 -13.72 16.65
CA LEU A 134 2.27 -12.62 15.95
C LEU A 134 2.98 -13.16 14.72
N ALA A 135 2.73 -12.56 13.55
CA ALA A 135 3.42 -12.98 12.33
C ALA A 135 4.92 -12.61 12.38
N GLU A 136 5.81 -13.57 12.08
CA GLU A 136 7.24 -13.28 11.93
C GLU A 136 7.61 -12.81 10.52
N ARG A 137 6.77 -13.13 9.54
CA ARG A 137 6.96 -12.76 8.13
C ARG A 137 5.62 -12.53 7.46
N VAL A 138 5.59 -11.65 6.47
CA VAL A 138 4.38 -11.21 5.77
C VAL A 138 4.50 -11.58 4.29
N PRO A 139 3.51 -12.26 3.69
CA PRO A 139 3.49 -12.55 2.26
C PRO A 139 3.30 -11.27 1.47
N MET A 140 4.08 -11.13 0.41
CA MET A 140 4.13 -9.95 -0.43
C MET A 140 3.66 -10.29 -1.85
N SER A 141 3.01 -9.34 -2.50
CA SER A 141 2.65 -9.41 -3.93
C SER A 141 3.58 -8.51 -4.71
N ALA A 142 4.25 -9.08 -5.72
CA ALA A 142 5.10 -8.31 -6.62
C ALA A 142 4.24 -7.42 -7.51
N TYR A 143 4.37 -6.10 -7.39
CA TYR A 143 3.72 -5.18 -8.31
C TYR A 143 4.58 -5.05 -9.58
N THR A 144 3.99 -5.30 -10.74
CA THR A 144 4.63 -5.23 -12.06
C THR A 144 3.84 -4.34 -13.05
N TRP A 145 4.53 -3.81 -14.06
CA TRP A 145 3.95 -2.99 -15.13
C TRP A 145 4.79 -3.08 -16.41
N TYR A 146 4.24 -2.57 -17.52
CA TYR A 146 5.02 -2.26 -18.71
C TYR A 146 5.96 -1.08 -18.43
N SER A 147 7.23 -1.18 -18.80
CA SER A 147 8.23 -0.14 -18.54
C SER A 147 9.07 0.18 -19.78
N PHE A 148 9.39 1.46 -19.93
CA PHE A 148 10.45 1.92 -20.82
C PHE A 148 11.83 1.68 -20.17
N PRO A 149 12.93 1.77 -20.94
CA PRO A 149 14.26 1.65 -20.37
C PRO A 149 14.54 2.71 -19.30
N ASP A 150 15.38 2.38 -18.33
CA ASP A 150 15.95 3.36 -17.39
C ASP A 150 16.95 4.31 -18.08
N LEU A 151 17.62 5.16 -17.29
CA LEU A 151 18.58 6.14 -17.80
C LEU A 151 19.81 5.50 -18.46
N ASN A 152 20.12 4.24 -18.12
CA ASN A 152 21.22 3.49 -18.72
C ASN A 152 20.79 2.76 -20.01
N GLY A 153 19.50 2.83 -20.38
CA GLY A 153 18.95 2.11 -21.52
C GLY A 153 18.63 0.65 -21.22
N GLU A 154 18.51 0.27 -19.95
CA GLU A 154 18.28 -1.11 -19.48
C GLU A 154 16.87 -1.27 -18.89
N ASN A 155 16.50 -2.50 -18.50
CA ASN A 155 15.31 -2.78 -17.68
C ASN A 155 13.93 -2.40 -18.27
N ALA A 156 13.83 -2.34 -19.60
CA ALA A 156 12.55 -2.20 -20.28
C ALA A 156 11.74 -3.50 -20.24
N VAL A 157 10.42 -3.37 -20.04
CA VAL A 157 9.46 -4.46 -20.07
C VAL A 157 8.40 -4.15 -21.13
N THR A 158 8.52 -4.81 -22.28
CA THR A 158 7.54 -4.74 -23.38
C THR A 158 6.43 -5.77 -23.22
N PHE A 159 5.34 -5.61 -23.98
CA PHE A 159 4.23 -6.58 -24.05
C PHE A 159 4.72 -8.03 -24.24
N GLU A 160 5.67 -8.23 -25.15
CA GLU A 160 6.22 -9.55 -25.51
C GLU A 160 7.13 -10.10 -24.42
N SER A 161 7.92 -9.25 -23.76
CA SER A 161 8.85 -9.67 -22.70
C SER A 161 8.18 -9.85 -21.33
N TYR A 162 6.98 -9.28 -21.13
CA TYR A 162 6.33 -9.19 -19.84
C TYR A 162 6.07 -10.56 -19.18
N PRO A 163 5.57 -11.61 -19.88
CA PRO A 163 5.41 -12.93 -19.29
C PRO A 163 6.72 -13.52 -18.72
N SER A 164 7.81 -13.44 -19.49
CA SER A 164 9.13 -13.93 -19.05
C SER A 164 9.70 -13.09 -17.90
N TYR A 165 9.50 -11.77 -17.92
CA TYR A 165 9.91 -10.88 -16.85
C TYR A 165 9.21 -11.21 -15.52
N VAL A 166 7.89 -11.43 -15.55
CA VAL A 166 7.12 -11.83 -14.37
C VAL A 166 7.56 -13.20 -13.86
N GLN A 167 7.74 -14.17 -14.76
CA GLN A 167 8.25 -15.49 -14.40
C GLN A 167 9.61 -15.41 -13.69
N GLU A 168 10.50 -14.53 -14.18
CA GLU A 168 11.82 -14.32 -13.57
C GLU A 168 11.73 -13.64 -12.20
N ILE A 169 10.83 -12.66 -12.01
CA ILE A 169 10.58 -12.06 -10.68
C ILE A 169 10.08 -13.10 -9.70
N VAL A 170 9.10 -13.91 -10.11
CA VAL A 170 8.56 -15.01 -9.30
C VAL A 170 9.67 -15.98 -8.93
N ARG A 171 10.51 -16.39 -9.89
CA ARG A 171 11.62 -17.32 -9.66
C ARG A 171 12.70 -16.74 -8.75
N THR A 172 13.04 -15.46 -8.91
CA THR A 172 14.14 -14.80 -8.19
C THR A 172 13.79 -14.54 -6.73
N HIS A 173 12.57 -14.10 -6.46
CA HIS A 173 12.14 -13.70 -5.12
C HIS A 173 11.22 -14.72 -4.45
N GLY A 174 10.73 -15.71 -5.20
CA GLY A 174 9.82 -16.75 -4.74
C GLY A 174 8.38 -16.26 -4.52
N PHE A 175 7.93 -15.24 -5.25
CA PHE A 175 6.58 -14.71 -5.08
C PHE A 175 5.50 -15.74 -5.43
N HIS A 176 4.51 -15.87 -4.55
CA HIS A 176 3.29 -16.63 -4.82
C HIS A 176 2.16 -15.77 -5.40
N ASN A 177 2.36 -14.45 -5.46
CA ASN A 177 1.36 -13.49 -5.89
C ASN A 177 1.99 -12.36 -6.69
N ILE A 178 1.32 -11.96 -7.76
CA ILE A 178 1.71 -10.82 -8.60
C ILE A 178 0.51 -9.89 -8.81
N LYS A 179 0.78 -8.60 -8.91
CA LYS A 179 -0.20 -7.57 -9.30
C LYS A 179 0.27 -6.84 -10.54
N LEU A 180 -0.59 -6.75 -11.55
CA LEU A 180 -0.29 -6.06 -12.79
C LEU A 180 -1.03 -4.74 -12.88
N SER A 181 -0.31 -3.66 -13.17
CA SER A 181 -0.93 -2.40 -13.59
C SER A 181 -1.41 -2.51 -15.05
N MET A 182 -2.63 -2.05 -15.32
CA MET A 182 -3.29 -2.18 -16.61
C MET A 182 -3.59 -0.84 -17.31
N CYS A 183 -2.64 0.09 -17.30
CA CYS A 183 -2.82 1.45 -17.82
C CYS A 183 -2.09 1.75 -19.15
N ASP A 184 -1.47 0.74 -19.77
CA ASP A 184 -0.58 0.88 -20.92
C ASP A 184 -1.19 0.44 -22.26
N PHE A 185 -2.10 -0.54 -22.23
CA PHE A 185 -2.68 -1.13 -23.43
C PHE A 185 -4.21 -0.99 -23.50
N GLU A 186 -4.78 -1.31 -24.65
CA GLU A 186 -6.23 -1.46 -24.78
C GLU A 186 -6.73 -2.70 -24.01
N PRO A 187 -7.96 -2.69 -23.46
CA PRO A 187 -8.47 -3.79 -22.63
C PRO A 187 -8.35 -5.18 -23.27
N GLN A 188 -8.57 -5.31 -24.58
CA GLN A 188 -8.46 -6.59 -25.29
C GLN A 188 -7.02 -7.12 -25.35
N ARG A 189 -6.02 -6.24 -25.48
CA ARG A 189 -4.61 -6.67 -25.43
C ARG A 189 -4.25 -7.24 -24.08
N TYR A 190 -4.87 -6.75 -23.01
CA TYR A 190 -4.67 -7.31 -21.69
C TYR A 190 -5.21 -8.72 -21.54
N VAL A 191 -6.26 -9.13 -22.26
CA VAL A 191 -6.74 -10.52 -22.24
C VAL A 191 -5.63 -11.47 -22.72
N GLU A 192 -5.01 -11.14 -23.85
CA GLU A 192 -3.87 -11.88 -24.39
C GLU A 192 -2.70 -11.89 -23.39
N LEU A 193 -2.34 -10.73 -22.85
CA LEU A 193 -1.24 -10.60 -21.90
C LEU A 193 -1.46 -11.46 -20.64
N ILE A 194 -2.65 -11.44 -20.05
CA ILE A 194 -2.97 -12.21 -18.85
C ILE A 194 -2.90 -13.70 -19.12
N ARG A 195 -3.40 -14.16 -20.28
CA ARG A 195 -3.28 -15.57 -20.68
C ARG A 195 -1.82 -15.99 -20.84
N ASN A 196 -1.01 -15.15 -21.47
CA ASN A 196 0.43 -15.41 -21.64
C ASN A 196 1.16 -15.43 -20.29
N ILE A 197 0.82 -14.53 -19.38
CA ILE A 197 1.40 -14.50 -18.03
C ILE A 197 0.97 -15.75 -17.25
N ARG A 198 -0.31 -16.11 -17.24
CA ARG A 198 -0.81 -17.35 -16.61
C ARG A 198 -0.06 -18.59 -17.12
N ALA A 199 0.15 -18.69 -18.44
CA ALA A 199 0.92 -19.77 -19.04
C ALA A 199 2.40 -19.78 -18.60
N ALA A 200 3.00 -18.60 -18.36
CA ALA A 200 4.40 -18.48 -17.95
C ALA A 200 4.61 -18.78 -16.45
N VAL A 201 3.72 -18.29 -15.57
CA VAL A 201 3.88 -18.42 -14.11
C VAL A 201 3.23 -19.69 -13.55
N GLY A 202 2.34 -20.33 -14.31
CA GLY A 202 1.63 -21.54 -13.89
C GLY A 202 0.41 -21.25 -13.00
N GLU A 203 -0.21 -22.31 -12.50
CA GLU A 203 -1.44 -22.24 -11.70
C GLU A 203 -1.22 -21.94 -10.21
N ASP A 204 0.02 -22.07 -9.73
CA ASP A 204 0.36 -21.92 -8.31
C ASP A 204 0.67 -20.46 -7.90
N VAL A 205 0.70 -19.55 -8.88
CA VAL A 205 0.93 -18.11 -8.65
C VAL A 205 -0.39 -17.36 -8.83
N ASP A 206 -0.83 -16.66 -7.80
CA ASP A 206 -2.02 -15.82 -7.88
C ASP A 206 -1.75 -14.54 -8.68
N ILE A 207 -2.72 -14.14 -9.50
CA ILE A 207 -2.61 -12.97 -10.39
C ILE A 207 -3.70 -11.97 -10.04
N ARG A 208 -3.28 -10.75 -9.71
CA ARG A 208 -4.14 -9.57 -9.54
C ARG A 208 -3.97 -8.62 -10.71
N VAL A 209 -5.02 -7.91 -11.03
CA VAL A 209 -4.99 -6.93 -12.11
C VAL A 209 -5.63 -5.62 -11.68
N ASP A 210 -5.07 -4.50 -12.11
CA ASP A 210 -5.49 -3.17 -11.67
C ASP A 210 -5.50 -2.16 -12.84
N PRO A 211 -6.66 -1.89 -13.43
CA PRO A 211 -6.84 -0.83 -14.42
C PRO A 211 -6.96 0.58 -13.81
N HIS A 212 -6.81 0.77 -12.50
CA HIS A 212 -6.81 2.08 -11.84
C HIS A 212 -8.03 2.93 -12.19
N ALA A 213 -9.21 2.31 -12.16
CA ALA A 213 -10.48 2.95 -12.45
C ALA A 213 -10.56 3.55 -13.88
N SER A 214 -9.79 3.03 -14.83
CA SER A 214 -9.70 3.58 -16.20
C SER A 214 -10.82 3.14 -17.14
N TRP A 215 -11.58 2.10 -16.81
CA TRP A 215 -12.54 1.52 -17.74
C TRP A 215 -13.99 1.92 -17.45
N GLY A 216 -14.84 1.79 -18.48
CA GLY A 216 -16.29 1.73 -18.29
C GLY A 216 -16.76 0.34 -17.87
N GLU A 217 -17.93 0.25 -17.23
CA GLU A 217 -18.52 -1.01 -16.74
C GLU A 217 -18.60 -2.10 -17.83
N ALA A 218 -19.01 -1.74 -19.05
CA ALA A 218 -19.10 -2.68 -20.17
C ALA A 218 -17.73 -3.18 -20.65
N GLN A 219 -16.67 -2.38 -20.56
CA GLN A 219 -15.31 -2.81 -20.90
C GLN A 219 -14.77 -3.77 -19.85
N ALA A 220 -14.92 -3.41 -18.57
CA ALA A 220 -14.54 -4.26 -17.45
C ALA A 220 -15.23 -5.63 -17.52
N LEU A 221 -16.55 -5.68 -17.74
CA LEU A 221 -17.29 -6.95 -17.82
C LEU A 221 -16.83 -7.83 -18.99
N ARG A 222 -16.54 -7.24 -20.16
CA ARG A 222 -16.00 -8.01 -21.29
C ARG A 222 -14.65 -8.61 -20.96
N PHE A 223 -13.74 -7.80 -20.44
CA PHE A 223 -12.41 -8.28 -20.01
C PHE A 223 -12.55 -9.41 -18.98
N MET A 224 -13.33 -9.19 -17.90
CA MET A 224 -13.51 -10.17 -16.83
C MET A 224 -14.01 -11.52 -17.38
N ARG A 225 -15.03 -11.51 -18.24
CA ARG A 225 -15.55 -12.73 -18.88
C ARG A 225 -14.52 -13.47 -19.73
N GLU A 226 -13.66 -12.73 -20.42
CA GLU A 226 -12.64 -13.31 -21.29
C GLU A 226 -11.44 -13.88 -20.53
N VAL A 227 -11.33 -13.64 -19.22
CA VAL A 227 -10.22 -14.16 -18.38
C VAL A 227 -10.68 -14.92 -17.14
N GLU A 228 -11.96 -15.33 -17.04
CA GLU A 228 -12.45 -16.10 -15.87
C GLU A 228 -11.70 -17.42 -15.70
N ASP A 229 -11.31 -18.06 -16.81
CA ASP A 229 -10.51 -19.29 -16.83
C ASP A 229 -9.02 -19.06 -16.48
N CYS A 230 -8.58 -17.80 -16.40
CA CYS A 230 -7.25 -17.46 -15.88
C CYS A 230 -7.22 -17.42 -14.33
N HIS A 231 -8.37 -17.57 -13.68
CA HIS A 231 -8.52 -17.64 -12.23
C HIS A 231 -7.74 -16.54 -11.50
N LEU A 232 -8.05 -15.28 -11.84
CA LEU A 232 -7.47 -14.12 -11.16
C LEU A 232 -7.91 -14.11 -9.69
N GLU A 233 -7.01 -13.70 -8.80
CA GLU A 233 -7.34 -13.53 -7.38
C GLU A 233 -8.33 -12.36 -7.19
N TRP A 234 -8.09 -11.24 -7.90
CA TRP A 234 -9.09 -10.18 -8.08
C TRP A 234 -8.73 -9.21 -9.20
N ILE A 235 -9.73 -8.41 -9.58
CA ILE A 235 -9.56 -7.14 -10.28
C ILE A 235 -9.78 -5.96 -9.31
N GLU A 236 -8.79 -5.08 -9.21
CA GLU A 236 -8.83 -3.90 -8.34
C GLU A 236 -9.40 -2.72 -9.10
N GLU A 237 -10.43 -2.07 -8.55
CA GLU A 237 -11.01 -0.83 -9.05
C GLU A 237 -11.20 -0.76 -10.58
N PRO A 238 -12.01 -1.68 -11.16
CA PRO A 238 -12.15 -1.77 -12.62
C PRO A 238 -12.71 -0.50 -13.27
N VAL A 239 -13.56 0.24 -12.56
CA VAL A 239 -14.40 1.31 -13.14
C VAL A 239 -14.25 2.60 -12.36
N GLY A 240 -13.98 3.70 -13.07
CA GLY A 240 -13.86 5.04 -12.49
C GLY A 240 -15.14 5.85 -12.45
N GLY A 241 -15.01 7.05 -11.87
CA GLY A 241 -16.10 8.02 -11.75
C GLY A 241 -16.28 8.50 -10.32
N ARG A 242 -17.43 9.11 -10.03
CA ARG A 242 -17.78 9.51 -8.66
C ARG A 242 -17.86 8.28 -7.75
N PHE A 243 -17.62 8.44 -6.46
CA PHE A 243 -17.68 7.37 -5.46
C PHE A 243 -18.91 6.46 -5.60
N ALA A 244 -20.11 7.05 -5.71
CA ALA A 244 -21.35 6.29 -5.90
C ALA A 244 -21.41 5.47 -7.20
N HIS A 245 -20.69 5.88 -8.25
CA HIS A 245 -20.58 5.13 -9.51
C HIS A 245 -19.67 3.92 -9.35
N ILE A 246 -18.49 4.10 -8.75
CA ILE A 246 -17.54 3.02 -8.46
C ILE A 246 -18.25 1.92 -7.65
N PHE A 247 -19.01 2.31 -6.63
CA PHE A 247 -19.73 1.36 -5.78
C PHE A 247 -20.82 0.58 -6.53
N ARG A 248 -21.60 1.27 -7.36
CA ARG A 248 -22.65 0.65 -8.18
C ARG A 248 -22.08 -0.29 -9.23
N ALA A 249 -20.99 0.12 -9.87
CA ALA A 249 -20.33 -0.69 -10.89
C ALA A 249 -19.71 -1.94 -10.26
N GLY A 250 -18.99 -1.79 -9.14
CA GLY A 250 -18.43 -2.91 -8.38
C GLY A 250 -19.52 -3.92 -7.97
N HIS A 251 -20.64 -3.46 -7.41
CA HIS A 251 -21.79 -4.31 -7.09
C HIS A 251 -22.27 -5.14 -8.29
N ARG A 252 -22.51 -4.49 -9.43
CA ARG A 252 -23.05 -5.14 -10.63
C ARG A 252 -22.06 -6.12 -11.22
N LEU A 253 -20.78 -5.74 -11.30
CA LEU A 253 -19.73 -6.59 -11.86
C LEU A 253 -19.56 -7.86 -11.02
N ARG A 254 -19.58 -7.76 -9.68
CA ARG A 254 -19.59 -8.92 -8.77
C ARG A 254 -20.76 -9.87 -9.00
N LEU A 255 -21.92 -9.37 -9.41
CA LEU A 255 -23.08 -10.21 -9.71
C LEU A 255 -23.01 -10.87 -11.10
N LEU A 256 -22.10 -10.40 -11.97
CA LEU A 256 -22.04 -10.76 -13.38
C LEU A 256 -20.78 -11.53 -13.78
N SER A 257 -19.82 -11.67 -12.86
CA SER A 257 -18.57 -12.42 -13.05
C SER A 257 -18.17 -13.13 -11.76
N THR A 258 -17.38 -14.19 -11.91
CA THR A 258 -16.80 -14.96 -10.79
C THR A 258 -15.49 -14.38 -10.27
N ILE A 259 -14.89 -13.40 -10.98
CA ILE A 259 -13.65 -12.76 -10.55
C ILE A 259 -13.95 -11.79 -9.40
N PRO A 260 -13.30 -11.93 -8.23
CA PRO A 260 -13.49 -11.03 -7.11
C PRO A 260 -13.08 -9.60 -7.45
N ILE A 261 -13.73 -8.63 -6.81
CA ILE A 261 -13.40 -7.21 -6.94
C ILE A 261 -12.75 -6.75 -5.66
N SER A 262 -11.65 -6.01 -5.78
CA SER A 262 -11.04 -5.31 -4.65
C SER A 262 -11.12 -3.80 -4.85
N SER A 263 -11.00 -3.07 -3.74
CA SER A 263 -10.82 -1.63 -3.77
C SER A 263 -9.94 -1.20 -2.61
N HIS A 264 -9.03 -0.28 -2.90
CA HIS A 264 -8.28 0.43 -1.87
C HIS A 264 -8.97 1.74 -1.45
N ALA A 265 -9.90 2.24 -2.28
CA ALA A 265 -10.86 3.28 -1.94
C ALA A 265 -11.88 2.79 -0.90
N TRP A 266 -11.41 2.69 0.35
CA TRP A 266 -12.16 2.66 1.61
C TRP A 266 -13.23 1.57 1.72
N LEU A 267 -12.88 0.43 2.32
CA LEU A 267 -13.84 -0.56 2.76
C LEU A 267 -13.57 -1.08 4.19
N PRO A 268 -14.58 -1.11 5.07
CA PRO A 268 -15.91 -0.53 4.86
C PRO A 268 -15.88 1.00 4.70
N PRO A 269 -16.80 1.56 3.90
CA PRO A 269 -16.79 2.97 3.51
C PRO A 269 -17.02 3.84 4.73
N LEU A 270 -16.25 4.92 4.87
CA LEU A 270 -16.49 5.94 5.88
C LEU A 270 -17.11 7.18 5.26
N VAL A 271 -17.91 7.90 6.05
CA VAL A 271 -18.37 9.23 5.69
C VAL A 271 -17.14 10.15 5.55
N PRO A 272 -17.03 10.94 4.47
CA PRO A 272 -15.90 11.84 4.27
C PRO A 272 -15.66 12.72 5.49
N HIS A 273 -14.43 12.74 5.98
CA HIS A 273 -14.02 13.47 7.17
C HIS A 273 -12.65 14.14 6.94
N PRO A 274 -12.38 15.30 7.58
CA PRO A 274 -11.04 15.90 7.56
C PRO A 274 -9.95 14.97 8.11
N SER A 275 -8.70 15.16 7.69
CA SER A 275 -7.55 14.40 8.22
C SER A 275 -6.55 15.33 8.92
N PRO A 276 -6.90 15.88 10.11
CA PRO A 276 -6.04 16.80 10.83
C PRO A 276 -4.80 16.12 11.42
N LYS A 277 -4.80 14.80 11.65
CA LYS A 277 -3.63 14.04 12.15
C LYS A 277 -2.70 13.57 11.03
N GLY A 278 -3.03 13.82 9.76
CA GLY A 278 -2.15 13.57 8.61
C GLY A 278 -1.89 12.08 8.32
N ARG A 279 -0.80 11.80 7.57
CA ARG A 279 -0.43 10.41 7.22
C ARG A 279 -0.07 9.62 8.46
N TYR A 280 -0.53 8.37 8.51
CA TYR A 280 -0.47 7.48 9.65
C TYR A 280 -1.15 8.05 10.90
N GLY A 281 -2.13 8.94 10.70
CA GLY A 281 -2.79 9.75 11.73
C GLY A 281 -3.89 9.05 12.50
N ASP A 282 -4.45 7.96 11.96
CA ASP A 282 -5.62 7.26 12.49
C ASP A 282 -6.90 8.13 12.53
N ASP A 283 -6.97 9.18 11.70
CA ASP A 283 -8.15 10.06 11.57
C ASP A 283 -9.43 9.30 11.21
N ALA A 284 -9.28 8.14 10.56
CA ALA A 284 -10.38 7.26 10.27
C ALA A 284 -11.10 6.77 11.53
N LEU A 285 -10.53 6.81 12.74
CA LEU A 285 -11.23 6.49 13.99
C LEU A 285 -12.28 7.54 14.39
N ASP A 286 -12.21 8.74 13.81
CA ASP A 286 -13.14 9.84 14.09
C ASP A 286 -14.26 9.95 13.04
N ALA A 287 -14.17 9.18 11.96
CA ALA A 287 -15.17 9.15 10.91
C ALA A 287 -16.26 8.08 11.17
N GLU A 288 -17.49 8.40 10.78
CA GLU A 288 -18.62 7.46 10.86
C GLU A 288 -18.59 6.44 9.72
N LEU A 289 -19.05 5.22 9.99
CA LEU A 289 -19.24 4.20 8.95
C LEU A 289 -20.40 4.61 8.04
N ASP A 290 -20.21 4.59 6.73
CA ASP A 290 -21.27 4.83 5.74
C ASP A 290 -22.12 3.55 5.56
N LEU A 291 -22.98 3.32 6.54
CA LEU A 291 -23.92 2.18 6.58
C LEU A 291 -24.88 2.19 5.38
N ASP A 292 -25.21 3.36 4.86
CA ASP A 292 -26.09 3.51 3.70
C ASP A 292 -25.42 3.03 2.41
N ALA A 293 -24.12 3.28 2.24
CA ALA A 293 -23.35 2.74 1.12
C ALA A 293 -23.24 1.21 1.20
N LEU A 294 -22.94 0.67 2.40
CA LEU A 294 -22.87 -0.77 2.64
C LEU A 294 -24.19 -1.47 2.34
N ARG A 295 -25.29 -0.94 2.87
CA ARG A 295 -26.64 -1.50 2.67
C ARG A 295 -27.06 -1.53 1.20
N ARG A 296 -26.61 -0.56 0.41
CA ARG A 296 -27.07 -0.41 -0.98
C ARG A 296 -26.25 -1.19 -1.99
N TRP A 297 -24.93 -1.27 -1.82
CA TRP A 297 -24.06 -1.65 -2.93
C TRP A 297 -23.13 -2.83 -2.67
N GLN A 298 -22.59 -3.07 -1.47
CA GLN A 298 -21.56 -4.12 -1.28
C GLN A 298 -20.58 -4.18 -2.47
N PRO A 299 -19.72 -3.17 -2.66
CA PRO A 299 -19.11 -2.93 -3.97
C PRO A 299 -17.92 -3.84 -4.30
N ALA A 300 -17.33 -4.51 -3.31
CA ALA A 300 -16.13 -5.32 -3.46
C ALA A 300 -16.19 -6.55 -2.55
N ASP A 301 -15.36 -7.55 -2.85
CA ASP A 301 -15.15 -8.75 -2.05
C ASP A 301 -13.91 -8.62 -1.15
N ILE A 302 -12.94 -7.77 -1.55
CA ILE A 302 -11.69 -7.54 -0.81
C ILE A 302 -11.54 -6.07 -0.46
N SER A 303 -11.21 -5.81 0.81
CA SER A 303 -10.78 -4.50 1.29
C SER A 303 -9.26 -4.43 1.33
N ALA A 304 -8.66 -3.48 0.59
CA ALA A 304 -7.21 -3.29 0.53
C ALA A 304 -6.81 -1.85 0.89
N PRO A 305 -7.12 -1.35 2.10
CA PRO A 305 -6.89 0.04 2.47
C PRO A 305 -5.39 0.40 2.44
N ASP A 306 -5.13 1.71 2.37
CA ASP A 306 -3.78 2.26 2.40
C ASP A 306 -3.21 2.30 3.83
N ALA A 307 -1.92 1.97 3.96
CA ALA A 307 -1.17 2.04 5.21
C ALA A 307 -1.14 3.45 5.81
N TYR A 308 -1.27 4.49 4.98
CA TYR A 308 -1.34 5.88 5.42
C TYR A 308 -2.54 6.19 6.32
N ALA A 309 -3.55 5.33 6.40
CA ALA A 309 -4.62 5.49 7.39
C ALA A 309 -4.09 5.46 8.83
N GLY A 310 -3.03 4.69 9.08
CA GLY A 310 -2.44 4.47 10.41
C GLY A 310 -2.77 3.09 10.99
N PRO A 311 -1.97 2.58 11.95
CA PRO A 311 -2.11 1.23 12.50
C PRO A 311 -3.46 0.94 13.16
N LEU A 312 -4.00 1.88 13.94
CA LEU A 312 -5.25 1.69 14.69
C LEU A 312 -6.47 1.81 13.77
N ALA A 313 -6.43 2.75 12.83
CA ALA A 313 -7.41 2.88 11.77
C ALA A 313 -7.45 1.63 10.88
N LEU A 314 -6.29 1.08 10.51
CA LEU A 314 -6.23 -0.16 9.75
C LEU A 314 -6.78 -1.35 10.55
N LYS A 315 -6.52 -1.44 11.86
CA LYS A 315 -7.17 -2.44 12.72
C LYS A 315 -8.70 -2.36 12.62
N ARG A 316 -9.27 -1.14 12.71
CA ARG A 316 -10.72 -0.92 12.51
C ARG A 316 -11.18 -1.42 11.14
N TYR A 317 -10.49 -1.04 10.06
CA TYR A 317 -10.86 -1.47 8.71
C TYR A 317 -10.85 -2.99 8.57
N TYR A 318 -9.81 -3.65 9.08
CA TYR A 318 -9.68 -5.11 8.97
C TYR A 318 -10.68 -5.86 9.82
N ASP A 319 -10.98 -5.39 11.04
CA ASP A 319 -11.99 -6.00 11.88
C ASP A 319 -13.38 -5.87 11.26
N ALA A 320 -13.72 -4.69 10.75
CA ALA A 320 -15.01 -4.46 10.13
C ALA A 320 -15.15 -5.18 8.77
N ALA A 321 -14.07 -5.30 7.99
CA ALA A 321 -14.03 -6.13 6.80
C ALA A 321 -14.23 -7.63 7.13
N ARG A 322 -13.59 -8.13 8.19
CA ARG A 322 -13.80 -9.51 8.67
C ARG A 322 -15.22 -9.75 9.16
N PHE A 323 -15.80 -8.80 9.89
CA PHE A 323 -17.19 -8.87 10.32
C PHE A 323 -18.13 -9.02 9.11
N LEU A 324 -17.81 -8.35 8.01
CA LEU A 324 -18.55 -8.42 6.74
C LEU A 324 -18.23 -9.67 5.90
N GLY A 325 -17.29 -10.53 6.31
CA GLY A 325 -16.85 -11.69 5.53
C GLY A 325 -16.05 -11.32 4.27
N MET A 326 -15.41 -10.15 4.27
CA MET A 326 -14.56 -9.69 3.17
C MET A 326 -13.13 -10.22 3.31
N GLY A 327 -12.47 -10.44 2.16
CA GLY A 327 -11.03 -10.59 2.12
C GLY A 327 -10.34 -9.30 2.54
N ILE A 328 -9.13 -9.40 3.08
CA ILE A 328 -8.33 -8.23 3.47
C ILE A 328 -6.96 -8.25 2.80
N GLY A 329 -6.54 -7.09 2.32
CA GLY A 329 -5.21 -6.86 1.77
C GLY A 329 -4.66 -5.50 2.22
N MET A 330 -3.62 -5.03 1.56
CA MET A 330 -3.07 -3.70 1.80
C MET A 330 -2.56 -3.12 0.49
N HIS A 331 -2.99 -1.90 0.18
CA HIS A 331 -2.55 -1.16 -1.00
C HIS A 331 -1.08 -0.77 -0.89
N SER A 332 -0.41 -0.56 -2.03
CA SER A 332 0.97 -0.08 -2.10
C SER A 332 1.02 1.35 -2.61
N ALA A 333 1.63 2.24 -1.83
CA ALA A 333 1.46 3.67 -1.94
C ALA A 333 2.78 4.41 -2.18
N TYR A 334 3.70 3.74 -2.88
CA TYR A 334 5.10 4.14 -3.05
C TYR A 334 5.80 4.19 -1.70
N GLU A 335 6.42 3.08 -1.32
CA GLU A 335 7.10 2.93 -0.04
C GLU A 335 8.57 2.57 -0.20
N LEU A 336 9.44 3.21 0.60
CA LEU A 336 10.79 2.75 0.85
C LEU A 336 10.84 1.99 2.19
N GLY A 337 12.03 1.77 2.75
CA GLY A 337 12.24 0.93 3.93
C GLY A 337 11.38 1.30 5.14
N PRO A 338 11.30 2.58 5.56
CA PRO A 338 10.48 2.97 6.71
C PRO A 338 8.99 2.70 6.52
N ALA A 339 8.39 3.11 5.39
CA ALA A 339 6.99 2.81 5.10
C ALA A 339 6.74 1.31 4.89
N THR A 340 7.71 0.56 4.34
CA THR A 340 7.65 -0.91 4.27
C THR A 340 7.64 -1.53 5.67
N ALA A 341 8.51 -1.08 6.58
CA ALA A 341 8.61 -1.59 7.94
C ALA A 341 7.29 -1.42 8.71
N ILE A 342 6.67 -0.24 8.67
CA ILE A 342 5.40 -0.03 9.39
C ILE A 342 4.29 -0.92 8.83
N ARG A 343 4.25 -1.16 7.51
CA ARG A 343 3.28 -2.08 6.89
C ARG A 343 3.45 -3.50 7.38
N LEU A 344 4.69 -3.97 7.49
CA LEU A 344 5.01 -5.30 8.02
C LEU A 344 4.56 -5.41 9.47
N HIS A 345 4.83 -4.40 10.31
CA HIS A 345 4.34 -4.36 11.69
C HIS A 345 2.81 -4.37 11.76
N ILE A 346 2.13 -3.58 10.94
CA ILE A 346 0.67 -3.54 10.89
C ILE A 346 0.12 -4.92 10.49
N ALA A 347 0.62 -5.50 9.41
CA ALA A 347 0.21 -6.83 8.98
C ALA A 347 0.48 -7.88 10.07
N ALA A 348 1.60 -7.80 10.78
CA ALA A 348 1.97 -8.78 11.81
C ALA A 348 0.99 -8.84 12.98
N PHE A 349 0.44 -7.71 13.41
CA PHE A 349 -0.51 -7.69 14.54
C PHE A 349 -1.97 -7.73 14.08
N THR A 350 -2.29 -7.23 12.89
CA THR A 350 -3.67 -7.19 12.42
C THR A 350 -4.11 -8.47 11.74
N PHE A 351 -3.20 -9.28 11.17
CA PHE A 351 -3.56 -10.49 10.43
C PHE A 351 -3.45 -11.74 11.34
N PRO A 352 -4.54 -12.51 11.55
CA PRO A 352 -4.52 -13.71 12.38
C PRO A 352 -3.84 -14.84 11.60
N TYR A 353 -2.55 -15.05 11.81
CA TYR A 353 -1.86 -16.20 11.21
C TYR A 353 -1.95 -17.42 12.13
N GLU A 354 -3.17 -17.94 12.30
CA GLU A 354 -3.34 -19.39 12.32
C GLU A 354 -4.18 -19.78 11.11
N MET A 355 -3.49 -20.03 10.00
CA MET A 355 -4.04 -20.87 8.94
C MET A 355 -3.04 -21.99 8.68
N PRO A 356 -3.38 -23.25 9.01
CA PRO A 356 -2.58 -24.38 8.56
C PRO A 356 -2.68 -24.43 7.04
N TYR A 357 -1.66 -23.94 6.35
CA TYR A 357 -1.47 -24.02 4.89
C TYR A 357 -1.53 -25.47 4.34
N HIS A 358 -1.67 -26.47 5.21
CA HIS A 358 -1.61 -27.89 4.90
C HIS A 358 -2.97 -28.62 4.98
N ILE A 359 -4.07 -27.99 5.39
CA ILE A 359 -5.37 -28.70 5.45
C ILE A 359 -6.56 -27.82 5.03
N VAL A 360 -6.70 -27.61 3.73
CA VAL A 360 -8.04 -27.55 3.09
C VAL A 360 -8.00 -28.60 1.98
N TRP A 361 -8.63 -29.74 2.24
CA TRP A 361 -8.60 -30.91 1.38
C TRP A 361 -9.30 -30.65 0.04
N GLY A 362 -8.55 -30.66 -1.06
CA GLY A 362 -9.09 -30.84 -2.41
C GLY A 362 -8.70 -29.74 -3.38
N ARG A 363 -8.45 -30.14 -4.63
CA ARG A 363 -8.09 -29.31 -5.79
C ARG A 363 -9.17 -28.30 -6.24
N ASP A 364 -10.08 -27.92 -5.36
CA ASP A 364 -11.07 -26.88 -5.60
C ASP A 364 -10.79 -25.74 -4.63
N ARG A 365 -10.36 -24.60 -5.18
CA ARG A 365 -9.90 -23.37 -4.50
C ARG A 365 -11.02 -22.73 -3.67
N ALA A 366 -11.47 -23.41 -2.61
CA ALA A 366 -12.25 -22.81 -1.56
C ALA A 366 -11.30 -21.93 -0.75
N PHE A 367 -11.20 -20.66 -1.13
CA PHE A 367 -10.61 -19.64 -0.28
C PHE A 367 -11.27 -19.76 1.10
N PRO A 368 -10.50 -19.88 2.19
CA PRO A 368 -11.08 -19.79 3.51
C PRO A 368 -11.83 -18.46 3.59
N PRO A 369 -13.04 -18.42 4.17
CA PRO A 369 -13.95 -17.27 4.09
C PRO A 369 -13.42 -15.97 4.74
N PHE A 370 -12.17 -15.97 5.23
CA PHE A 370 -11.48 -14.86 5.87
C PHE A 370 -9.98 -14.87 5.48
N SER A 371 -9.66 -14.81 4.19
CA SER A 371 -8.26 -14.80 3.72
C SER A 371 -7.61 -13.43 3.92
N ALA A 372 -6.57 -13.40 4.75
CA ALA A 372 -5.56 -12.36 4.67
C ALA A 372 -4.72 -12.61 3.42
N HIS A 373 -4.74 -11.65 2.49
CA HIS A 373 -4.04 -11.75 1.22
C HIS A 373 -2.64 -11.14 1.31
N ALA A 374 -1.74 -11.57 0.41
CA ALA A 374 -0.40 -10.98 0.30
C ALA A 374 -0.50 -9.45 0.13
N ILE A 375 0.34 -8.68 0.81
CA ILE A 375 0.27 -7.22 0.72
C ILE A 375 0.94 -6.75 -0.58
N ASN A 376 0.33 -5.80 -1.29
CA ASN A 376 0.93 -5.26 -2.51
C ASN A 376 2.25 -4.57 -2.17
N ALA A 377 3.25 -4.65 -3.03
CA ALA A 377 4.49 -3.89 -2.86
C ALA A 377 5.08 -3.44 -4.19
N HIS A 378 5.34 -2.14 -4.30
CA HIS A 378 6.26 -1.58 -5.30
C HIS A 378 7.72 -1.86 -4.95
N TYR A 379 7.99 -2.35 -3.74
CA TYR A 379 9.31 -2.42 -3.15
C TYR A 379 10.33 -3.25 -3.98
N ASN A 380 9.88 -4.28 -4.71
CA ASN A 380 10.75 -5.04 -5.63
C ASN A 380 11.27 -4.20 -6.81
N GLN A 381 10.64 -3.07 -7.11
CA GLN A 381 10.89 -2.26 -8.31
C GLN A 381 11.76 -1.03 -8.07
N TRP A 382 12.15 -0.76 -6.81
CA TRP A 382 13.14 0.27 -6.52
C TRP A 382 14.55 -0.20 -6.85
N ALA A 383 15.39 0.70 -7.35
CA ALA A 383 16.81 0.42 -7.55
C ALA A 383 17.51 0.09 -6.23
N ASP A 384 17.11 0.74 -5.13
CA ASP A 384 17.71 0.56 -3.81
C ASP A 384 16.79 1.05 -2.67
N ASP A 385 17.33 1.20 -1.45
CA ASP A 385 16.68 1.78 -0.27
C ASP A 385 17.60 2.77 0.47
N VAL A 386 17.05 3.45 1.47
CA VAL A 386 17.72 4.43 2.35
C VAL A 386 18.00 3.90 3.77
N ILE A 387 17.65 2.66 4.08
CA ILE A 387 17.86 2.06 5.40
C ILE A 387 19.21 1.35 5.52
N CYS A 388 19.70 1.20 6.76
CA CYS A 388 20.89 0.42 7.07
C CYS A 388 20.72 -1.04 6.58
N GLY A 389 21.71 -1.55 5.86
CA GLY A 389 21.63 -2.87 5.21
C GLY A 389 21.01 -2.87 3.81
N GLY A 390 20.44 -1.74 3.37
CA GLY A 390 19.79 -1.62 2.06
C GLY A 390 18.41 -2.27 2.00
N LYS A 391 17.97 -2.62 0.79
CA LYS A 391 16.64 -3.23 0.58
C LYS A 391 16.46 -4.51 1.40
N MET A 392 15.30 -4.64 2.05
CA MET A 392 14.89 -5.88 2.70
C MET A 392 14.80 -7.00 1.66
N ALA A 393 15.37 -8.16 1.99
CA ALA A 393 15.41 -9.31 1.10
C ALA A 393 14.11 -10.11 1.19
N TYR A 394 13.53 -10.42 0.03
CA TYR A 394 12.45 -11.40 -0.07
C TYR A 394 12.99 -12.81 0.18
N ASP A 395 12.28 -13.58 1.01
CA ASP A 395 12.50 -15.02 1.20
C ASP A 395 11.21 -15.76 0.84
N GLN A 396 11.21 -16.46 -0.29
CA GLN A 396 10.02 -17.17 -0.81
C GLN A 396 8.77 -16.28 -0.92
N GLY A 397 8.94 -15.03 -1.36
CA GLY A 397 7.84 -14.06 -1.50
C GLY A 397 7.40 -13.43 -0.17
N PHE A 398 8.09 -13.67 0.93
CA PHE A 398 7.83 -13.05 2.22
C PHE A 398 8.88 -11.99 2.57
N LEU A 399 8.49 -10.99 3.35
CA LEU A 399 9.41 -10.13 4.09
C LEU A 399 9.30 -10.41 5.59
N ALA A 400 10.44 -10.48 6.27
CA ALA A 400 10.50 -10.65 7.72
C ALA A 400 10.09 -9.36 8.42
N VAL A 401 9.32 -9.49 9.51
CA VAL A 401 8.96 -8.35 10.37
C VAL A 401 10.20 -7.96 11.19
N PRO A 402 10.66 -6.70 11.15
CA PRO A 402 11.82 -6.28 11.93
C PRO A 402 11.62 -6.53 13.44
N LYS A 403 12.66 -7.01 14.12
CA LYS A 403 12.59 -7.47 15.52
C LYS A 403 13.18 -6.48 16.54
N GLU A 404 13.78 -5.39 16.09
CA GLU A 404 14.28 -4.33 16.96
C GLU A 404 13.16 -3.37 17.38
N PRO A 405 13.31 -2.60 18.47
CA PRO A 405 12.28 -1.68 18.96
C PRO A 405 11.80 -0.63 17.93
N GLY A 406 10.53 -0.24 18.05
CA GLY A 406 9.89 0.67 17.09
C GLY A 406 9.65 -0.02 15.77
N LEU A 407 10.00 0.65 14.67
CA LEU A 407 9.99 0.01 13.35
C LEU A 407 11.09 -1.03 13.19
N GLY A 408 12.12 -1.01 14.04
CA GLY A 408 13.27 -1.91 13.96
C GLY A 408 14.20 -1.64 12.77
N ILE A 409 14.25 -0.39 12.31
CA ILE A 409 15.10 0.07 11.21
C ILE A 409 15.78 1.40 11.57
N GLU A 410 16.89 1.68 10.90
CA GLU A 410 17.62 2.94 10.97
C GLU A 410 17.88 3.47 9.55
N LEU A 411 17.91 4.79 9.38
CA LEU A 411 18.32 5.40 8.12
C LEU A 411 19.84 5.32 7.97
N ASP A 412 20.30 5.06 6.75
CA ASP A 412 21.71 5.00 6.41
C ASP A 412 22.20 6.36 5.90
N PRO A 413 23.11 7.04 6.63
CA PRO A 413 23.60 8.36 6.23
C PRO A 413 24.35 8.37 4.89
N GLU A 414 25.00 7.28 4.49
CA GLU A 414 25.69 7.19 3.22
C GLU A 414 24.71 7.05 2.06
N ARG A 415 23.68 6.21 2.21
CA ARG A 415 22.61 6.05 1.20
C ARG A 415 21.79 7.32 1.07
N LEU A 416 21.45 7.98 2.17
CA LEU A 416 20.77 9.28 2.16
C LEU A 416 21.58 10.32 1.38
N ARG A 417 22.92 10.36 1.55
CA ARG A 417 23.80 11.25 0.76
C ARG A 417 23.88 10.83 -0.71
N HIS A 418 23.98 9.54 -0.97
CA HIS A 418 24.07 9.00 -2.34
C HIS A 418 22.81 9.33 -3.15
N TYR A 419 21.63 9.08 -2.58
CA TYR A 419 20.33 9.35 -3.20
C TYR A 419 19.81 10.76 -2.93
N ALA A 420 20.58 11.63 -2.28
CA ALA A 420 20.17 13.00 -1.98
C ALA A 420 19.65 13.70 -3.25
N PHE A 421 18.48 14.32 -3.12
CA PHE A 421 17.84 15.06 -4.18
C PHE A 421 18.71 16.25 -4.59
N SER A 422 18.89 16.42 -5.89
CA SER A 422 19.42 17.65 -6.47
C SER A 422 18.64 17.96 -7.76
N GLU A 423 18.52 19.25 -8.07
CA GLU A 423 17.88 19.71 -9.31
C GLU A 423 18.56 19.10 -10.55
N GLU A 424 19.88 18.90 -10.50
CA GLU A 424 20.63 18.27 -11.60
C GLU A 424 20.21 16.81 -11.83
N LYS A 425 20.12 16.00 -10.76
CA LYS A 425 19.66 14.61 -10.84
C LYS A 425 18.21 14.56 -11.33
N ALA A 426 17.33 15.36 -10.72
CA ALA A 426 15.93 15.42 -11.10
C ALA A 426 15.76 15.80 -12.57
N ALA A 427 16.50 16.80 -13.05
CA ALA A 427 16.47 17.24 -14.44
C ALA A 427 16.93 16.15 -15.43
N ALA A 428 17.85 15.26 -15.03
CA ALA A 428 18.23 14.12 -15.87
C ALA A 428 17.07 13.14 -16.06
N HIS A 429 16.37 12.79 -14.98
CA HIS A 429 15.17 11.95 -15.04
C HIS A 429 14.03 12.62 -15.84
N THR A 430 13.83 13.92 -15.65
CA THR A 430 12.84 14.71 -16.41
C THR A 430 13.14 14.70 -17.92
N ARG A 431 14.39 14.98 -18.33
CA ARG A 431 14.78 14.94 -19.74
C ARG A 431 14.58 13.55 -20.35
N HIS A 432 14.89 12.49 -19.59
CA HIS A 432 14.70 11.12 -20.04
C HIS A 432 13.24 10.80 -20.34
N ILE A 433 12.33 11.10 -19.40
CA ILE A 433 10.90 10.85 -19.62
C ILE A 433 10.31 11.74 -20.72
N GLU A 434 10.79 12.97 -20.87
CA GLU A 434 10.41 13.86 -21.97
C GLU A 434 10.85 13.31 -23.34
N GLN A 435 12.05 12.74 -23.44
CA GLN A 435 12.53 12.10 -24.66
C GLN A 435 11.71 10.85 -25.02
N ILE A 436 11.35 10.03 -24.03
CA ILE A 436 10.42 8.91 -24.22
C ILE A 436 9.06 9.42 -24.70
N ARG A 437 8.52 10.47 -24.07
CA ARG A 437 7.24 11.07 -24.46
C ARG A 437 7.26 11.59 -25.90
N ALA A 438 8.31 12.32 -26.29
CA ALA A 438 8.45 12.84 -27.64
C ALA A 438 8.57 11.75 -28.71
N THR A 439 9.25 10.64 -28.40
CA THR A 439 9.48 9.55 -29.36
C THR A 439 8.33 8.54 -29.45
N HIS A 440 7.71 8.21 -28.32
CA HIS A 440 6.67 7.16 -28.25
C HIS A 440 5.26 7.71 -28.13
N LEU A 441 5.04 8.78 -27.36
CA LEU A 441 3.67 9.24 -27.05
C LEU A 441 3.17 10.28 -28.07
N ASP A 442 4.05 11.14 -28.58
CA ASP A 442 3.70 12.10 -29.64
C ASP A 442 3.61 11.41 -31.02
N ALA A 443 4.43 10.37 -31.26
CA ALA A 443 4.36 9.54 -32.47
C ALA A 443 3.03 8.76 -32.60
N LEU A 444 2.39 8.46 -31.46
CA LEU A 444 1.06 7.83 -31.42
C LEU A 444 -0.11 8.85 -31.50
N GLY A 445 0.16 10.14 -31.68
CA GLY A 445 -0.85 11.17 -31.97
C GLY A 445 -1.71 11.64 -30.78
N TRP A 446 -1.27 11.42 -29.53
CA TRP A 446 -2.06 11.70 -28.33
C TRP A 446 -1.89 13.16 -27.83
N GLN A 447 -2.94 13.99 -27.91
CA GLN A 447 -2.97 15.31 -27.24
C GLN A 447 -3.57 15.25 -25.82
N VAL A 448 -3.13 16.18 -24.96
CA VAL A 448 -3.63 16.38 -23.59
C VAL A 448 -4.77 17.39 -23.60
N GLU A 449 -5.96 17.00 -23.12
CA GLU A 449 -6.94 17.96 -22.62
C GLU A 449 -7.00 17.98 -21.10
N ARG A 450 -7.50 19.10 -20.55
CA ARG A 450 -7.56 19.48 -19.13
C ARG A 450 -8.26 18.47 -18.18
N SER A 451 -8.85 17.39 -18.67
CA SER A 451 -9.60 16.39 -17.89
C SER A 451 -8.89 15.04 -17.69
N GLY A 452 -7.66 14.86 -18.19
CA GLY A 452 -6.76 13.78 -17.75
C GLY A 452 -6.93 12.39 -18.39
N TRP A 453 -8.00 12.12 -19.15
CA TRP A 453 -8.15 10.83 -19.88
C TRP A 453 -8.05 11.03 -21.40
N ARG A 454 -7.19 10.25 -22.06
CA ARG A 454 -6.95 10.36 -23.50
C ARG A 454 -7.71 9.26 -24.30
N ARG A 455 -8.23 9.59 -25.48
CA ARG A 455 -8.82 8.63 -26.46
C ARG A 455 -7.96 8.55 -27.73
N TYR A 456 -7.97 7.38 -28.37
CA TYR A 456 -7.34 7.11 -29.68
C TYR A 456 -8.01 7.93 -30.80
N ARG A 457 -7.25 8.37 -31.81
CA ARG A 457 -7.82 8.93 -33.04
C ARG A 457 -8.50 7.80 -33.83
N GLU A 458 -9.83 7.82 -33.92
CA GLU A 458 -10.50 7.10 -34.99
C GLU A 458 -10.09 7.75 -36.33
N HIS A 459 -9.54 6.93 -37.22
CA HIS A 459 -9.22 7.32 -38.60
C HIS A 459 -10.46 7.32 -39.49
#